data_AF-B4RFY1-F1
#
_entry.id   AF-B4RFY1-F1
#
_cell.length_a   1.000
_cell.length_b   1.000
_cell.length_c   1.000
_cell.angle_alpha   90.00
_cell.angle_beta   90.00
_cell.angle_gamma   90.00
#
_symmetry.space_group_name_H-M   'P 1'
#
loop_
_entity.id
_entity.type
_entity.pdbx_description
1 polymer ?
#
loop_
_entity_poly.entity_id
_entity_poly.type
_entity_poly.pdbx_seq_one_letter_code
_entity_poly.pdbx_strand_id
1 'polypeptide(L)'
;MGESRLRLRRRDRLLQLHRFCCFCNGDRPATTVDHAPARICFKGKVGPEGFELPACEPCNRQTALSEQVAALYLRMADQGGRHFDAADLNKLISAVANNAPECLPDLGLSANEKRRTLRERGLASPPGAFLYDAPVVGIPAAVNRHLEVFLRKMLAALFYREAGGFVGPGHGLILQWAQAGTSAAADLEQNAADWFGVFRLGGRPNVDIGDQFAFRYGYHPGHGFFGLWMAFASSFRFFAVAGPRDELATIDDPSFVHDWMPLHACRGVIEDRTRPER
;
A
#
# COMPACT_ATOMS: atom_id res chain seq x y z
N MET A 1 20.81 1.12 29.63
CA MET A 1 20.58 -0.04 28.75
C MET A 1 20.62 0.44 27.30
N GLY A 2 21.44 -0.14 26.43
CA GLY A 2 21.56 0.32 25.03
C GLY A 2 20.31 0.01 24.19
N GLU A 3 20.02 0.87 23.22
CA GLU A 3 18.85 0.77 22.32
C GLU A 3 18.74 -0.60 21.64
N SER A 4 19.85 -1.22 21.27
CA SER A 4 19.88 -2.54 20.62
C SER A 4 19.27 -3.63 21.50
N ARG A 5 19.50 -3.60 22.82
CA ARG A 5 18.91 -4.57 23.76
C ARG A 5 17.40 -4.34 23.92
N LEU A 6 16.95 -3.08 23.89
CA LEU A 6 15.53 -2.75 23.94
C LEU A 6 14.80 -3.21 22.68
N ARG A 7 15.41 -3.05 21.49
CA ARG A 7 14.84 -3.55 20.22
C ARG A 7 14.72 -5.08 20.20
N LEU A 8 15.76 -5.80 20.62
CA LEU A 8 15.71 -7.27 20.71
C LEU A 8 14.60 -7.72 21.66
N ARG A 9 14.50 -7.12 22.84
CA ARG A 9 13.42 -7.44 23.80
C ARG A 9 12.02 -7.17 23.25
N ARG A 10 11.81 -6.07 22.51
CA ARG A 10 10.52 -5.77 21.87
C ARG A 10 10.17 -6.82 20.82
N ARG A 11 11.14 -7.17 19.95
CA ARG A 11 10.99 -8.20 18.93
C ARG A 11 10.63 -9.55 19.55
N ASP A 12 11.41 -10.01 20.51
CA ASP A 12 11.22 -11.32 21.13
C ASP A 12 9.88 -11.38 21.89
N ARG A 13 9.49 -10.29 22.58
CA ARG A 13 8.17 -10.17 23.19
C ARG A 13 7.04 -10.27 22.17
N LEU A 14 7.15 -9.60 21.02
CA LEU A 14 6.14 -9.67 19.97
C LEU A 14 5.96 -11.12 19.47
N LEU A 15 7.06 -11.80 19.16
CA LEU A 15 7.02 -13.18 18.66
C LEU A 15 6.56 -14.20 19.71
N GLN A 16 6.80 -13.93 21.00
CA GLN A 16 6.28 -14.75 22.10
C GLN A 16 4.75 -14.63 22.24
N LEU A 17 4.22 -13.41 22.09
CA LEU A 17 2.78 -13.13 22.18
C LEU A 17 2.03 -13.55 20.90
N HIS A 18 2.66 -13.41 19.74
CA HIS A 18 2.05 -13.64 18.44
C HIS A 18 2.82 -14.72 17.68
N ARG A 19 2.44 -15.99 17.92
CA ARG A 19 3.21 -17.15 17.46
C ARG A 19 3.06 -17.49 15.97
N PHE A 20 2.06 -16.94 15.31
CA PHE A 20 1.70 -17.30 13.93
C PHE A 20 1.76 -16.08 13.00
N CYS A 21 2.12 -16.32 11.74
CA CYS A 21 2.24 -15.29 10.73
C CYS A 21 0.87 -14.71 10.34
N CYS A 22 0.69 -13.40 10.46
CA CYS A 22 -0.56 -12.73 10.07
C CYS A 22 -0.81 -12.72 8.56
N PHE A 23 0.22 -12.93 7.74
CA PHE A 23 0.16 -12.80 6.28
C PHE A 23 -0.11 -14.10 5.51
N CYS A 24 -0.09 -15.24 6.19
CA CYS A 24 -0.43 -16.54 5.59
C CYS A 24 -1.53 -17.25 6.38
N ASN A 25 -2.47 -16.49 6.94
CA ASN A 25 -3.58 -17.05 7.70
C ASN A 25 -3.15 -17.95 8.88
N GLY A 26 -2.01 -17.63 9.51
CA GLY A 26 -1.45 -18.44 10.58
C GLY A 26 -0.89 -19.80 10.18
N ASP A 27 -0.82 -20.14 8.88
CA ASP A 27 -0.31 -21.41 8.36
C ASP A 27 1.13 -21.72 8.82
N ARG A 28 1.92 -20.69 9.10
CA ARG A 28 3.32 -20.82 9.52
C ARG A 28 3.60 -20.06 10.81
N PRO A 29 4.55 -20.55 11.63
CA PRO A 29 5.05 -19.80 12.77
C PRO A 29 5.61 -18.44 12.34
N ALA A 30 5.41 -17.42 13.18
CA ALA A 30 6.06 -16.13 13.02
C ALA A 30 7.53 -16.25 13.45
N THR A 31 8.45 -15.97 12.54
CA THR A 31 9.90 -16.04 12.76
C THR A 31 10.57 -14.67 12.65
N THR A 32 9.84 -13.67 12.17
CA THR A 32 10.30 -12.30 11.95
C THR A 32 9.24 -11.30 12.38
N VAL A 33 9.67 -10.06 12.59
CA VAL A 33 8.78 -8.92 12.78
C VAL A 33 8.84 -8.08 11.51
N ASP A 34 7.68 -7.80 10.95
CA ASP A 34 7.51 -7.03 9.73
C ASP A 34 6.89 -5.66 10.05
N HIS A 35 7.24 -4.63 9.27
CA HIS A 35 6.61 -3.33 9.34
C HIS A 35 5.67 -3.22 8.13
N ALA A 36 4.37 -3.07 8.36
CA ALA A 36 3.41 -2.88 7.27
C ALA A 36 2.61 -1.59 7.54
N PRO A 37 2.87 -0.47 6.85
CA PRO A 37 3.75 -0.35 5.68
C PRO A 37 5.24 -0.44 6.05
N ALA A 38 6.06 -0.92 5.11
CA ALA A 38 7.50 -0.93 5.31
C ALA A 38 8.04 0.48 5.61
N ARG A 39 9.09 0.55 6.43
CA ARG A 39 9.68 1.84 6.83
C ARG A 39 10.17 2.66 5.64
N ILE A 40 10.56 2.02 4.54
CA ILE A 40 11.00 2.71 3.31
C ILE A 40 9.89 3.56 2.65
N CYS A 41 8.62 3.31 2.96
CA CYS A 41 7.50 4.13 2.53
C CYS A 41 7.46 5.51 3.19
N PHE A 42 8.24 5.72 4.26
CA PHE A 42 8.23 6.94 5.06
C PHE A 42 9.55 7.71 4.95
N LYS A 43 9.47 9.03 5.03
CA LYS A 43 10.63 9.92 5.12
C LYS A 43 11.48 9.56 6.33
N GLY A 44 12.80 9.52 6.13
CA GLY A 44 13.75 9.17 7.19
C GLY A 44 13.53 7.78 7.79
N LYS A 45 12.72 6.93 7.13
CA LYS A 45 12.29 5.63 7.62
C LYS A 45 11.52 5.70 8.95
N VAL A 46 10.80 6.81 9.16
CA VAL A 46 10.03 7.10 10.38
C VAL A 46 8.54 6.85 10.12
N GLY A 47 8.11 5.61 10.34
CA GLY A 47 6.70 5.23 10.29
C GLY A 47 5.95 5.40 11.63
N PRO A 48 4.63 5.15 11.62
CA PRO A 48 3.81 5.12 12.82
C PRO A 48 4.23 3.99 13.79
N GLU A 49 3.98 4.19 15.08
CA GLU A 49 4.19 3.15 16.10
C GLU A 49 3.04 2.12 16.09
N GLY A 50 3.33 0.88 16.49
CA GLY A 50 2.30 -0.18 16.54
C GLY A 50 1.97 -0.83 15.19
N PHE A 51 2.82 -0.64 14.18
CA PHE A 51 2.73 -1.33 12.88
C PHE A 51 3.80 -2.42 12.73
N GLU A 52 4.25 -2.96 13.86
CA GLU A 52 5.12 -4.14 13.96
C GLU A 52 4.24 -5.38 14.05
N LEU A 53 4.40 -6.32 13.12
CA LEU A 53 3.49 -7.46 12.95
C LEU A 53 4.25 -8.80 12.88
N PRO A 54 3.62 -9.89 13.36
CA PRO A 54 4.21 -11.22 13.33
C PRO A 54 4.21 -11.79 11.91
N ALA A 55 5.38 -12.11 11.36
CA ALA A 55 5.52 -12.63 10.01
C ALA A 55 6.43 -13.85 9.95
N CYS A 56 6.12 -14.79 9.07
CA CYS A 56 7.09 -15.81 8.66
C CYS A 56 8.07 -15.21 7.64
N GLU A 57 9.31 -15.69 7.66
CA GLU A 57 10.37 -15.25 6.74
C GLU A 57 9.92 -15.26 5.26
N PRO A 58 9.23 -16.31 4.74
CA PRO A 58 8.80 -16.31 3.34
C PRO A 58 7.83 -15.19 2.97
N CYS A 59 6.82 -14.91 3.80
CA CYS A 59 5.86 -13.83 3.51
C CYS A 59 6.53 -12.45 3.55
N ASN A 60 7.39 -12.22 4.56
CA ASN A 60 8.11 -10.96 4.71
C ASN A 60 9.01 -10.72 3.49
N ARG A 61 9.87 -11.70 3.15
CA ARG A 61 10.78 -11.60 2.01
C ARG A 61 10.09 -11.47 0.66
N GLN A 62 8.99 -12.19 0.45
CA GLN A 62 8.28 -12.19 -0.83
C GLN A 62 7.67 -10.83 -1.21
N THR A 63 7.35 -10.00 -0.20
CA THR A 63 6.71 -8.69 -0.45
C THR A 63 7.69 -7.52 -0.53
N ALA A 64 8.96 -7.73 -0.21
CA ALA A 64 9.96 -6.67 -0.13
C ALA A 64 10.11 -5.87 -1.43
N LEU A 65 10.07 -6.53 -2.60
CA LEU A 65 10.14 -5.85 -3.89
C LEU A 65 8.90 -4.99 -4.15
N SER A 66 7.70 -5.51 -3.89
CA SER A 66 6.45 -4.76 -4.04
C SER A 66 6.39 -3.54 -3.11
N GLU A 67 6.91 -3.65 -1.89
CA GLU A 67 7.03 -2.51 -0.99
C GLU A 67 8.06 -1.49 -1.46
N GLN A 68 9.15 -1.92 -2.10
CA GLN A 68 10.12 -1.02 -2.71
C GLN A 68 9.52 -0.23 -3.88
N VAL A 69 8.78 -0.91 -4.77
CA VAL A 69 8.05 -0.27 -5.88
C VAL A 69 6.98 0.68 -5.33
N ALA A 70 6.15 0.23 -4.37
CA ALA A 70 5.14 1.08 -3.75
C ALA A 70 5.79 2.32 -3.11
N ALA A 71 6.87 2.16 -2.34
CA ALA A 71 7.57 3.28 -1.71
C ALA A 71 8.06 4.32 -2.72
N LEU A 72 8.54 3.91 -3.91
CA LEU A 72 8.96 4.85 -4.95
C LEU A 72 7.80 5.77 -5.34
N TYR A 73 6.66 5.18 -5.70
CA TYR A 73 5.49 5.94 -6.15
C TYR A 73 4.87 6.77 -5.02
N LEU A 74 4.76 6.22 -3.82
CA LEU A 74 4.25 6.93 -2.65
C LEU A 74 5.06 8.20 -2.37
N ARG A 75 6.38 8.16 -2.54
CA ARG A 75 7.27 9.29 -2.25
C ARG A 75 7.44 10.26 -3.41
N MET A 76 7.38 9.76 -4.64
CA MET A 76 7.46 10.59 -5.84
C MET A 76 6.18 11.40 -6.06
N ALA A 77 5.01 10.84 -5.72
CA ALA A 77 3.71 11.47 -5.93
C ALA A 77 3.27 12.41 -4.80
N ASP A 78 4.11 12.67 -3.79
CA ASP A 78 3.76 13.58 -2.69
C ASP A 78 3.81 15.04 -3.17
N GLN A 79 2.64 15.56 -3.53
CA GLN A 79 2.43 16.92 -4.04
C GLN A 79 2.75 18.00 -3.00
N GLY A 80 2.73 17.65 -1.71
CA GLY A 80 3.00 18.60 -0.63
C GLY A 80 4.47 19.03 -0.56
N GLY A 81 5.40 18.27 -1.17
CA GLY A 81 6.85 18.54 -1.21
C GLY A 81 7.55 18.57 0.17
N ARG A 82 6.78 18.64 1.26
CA ARG A 82 7.22 18.75 2.66
C ARG A 82 8.13 17.59 3.06
N HIS A 83 7.98 16.45 2.39
CA HIS A 83 8.71 15.23 2.69
C HIS A 83 9.75 14.83 1.65
N PHE A 84 10.03 15.70 0.67
CA PHE A 84 10.98 15.41 -0.40
C PHE A 84 12.44 15.42 0.08
N ASP A 85 13.18 14.36 -0.26
CA ASP A 85 14.63 14.24 -0.11
C ASP A 85 15.18 13.61 -1.38
N ALA A 86 15.90 14.41 -2.17
CA ALA A 86 16.40 13.99 -3.48
C ALA A 86 17.42 12.84 -3.38
N ALA A 87 18.29 12.83 -2.37
CA ALA A 87 19.30 11.80 -2.22
C ALA A 87 18.67 10.46 -1.85
N ASP A 88 17.66 10.48 -0.97
CA ASP A 88 16.95 9.28 -0.57
C ASP A 88 16.00 8.77 -1.67
N LEU A 89 15.35 9.67 -2.42
CA LEU A 89 14.56 9.29 -3.60
C LEU A 89 15.44 8.67 -4.70
N ASN A 90 16.63 9.23 -4.98
CA ASN A 90 17.55 8.68 -5.98
C ASN A 90 18.04 7.27 -5.62
N LYS A 91 18.26 6.99 -4.33
CA LYS A 91 18.56 5.63 -3.87
C LYS A 91 17.41 4.67 -4.14
N LEU A 92 16.17 5.12 -3.93
CA LEU A 92 14.98 4.31 -4.17
C LEU A 92 14.75 4.06 -5.67
N ILE A 93 14.95 5.08 -6.51
CA ILE A 93 14.96 4.94 -7.99
C ILE A 93 16.02 3.93 -8.42
N SER A 94 17.25 4.05 -7.91
CA SER A 94 18.34 3.13 -8.24
C SER A 94 18.02 1.68 -7.83
N ALA A 95 17.38 1.51 -6.66
CA ALA A 95 16.98 0.20 -6.19
C ALA A 95 15.88 -0.42 -7.09
N VAL A 96 14.86 0.35 -7.47
CA VAL A 96 13.81 -0.12 -8.40
C VAL A 96 14.40 -0.40 -9.78
N ALA A 97 15.28 0.46 -10.30
CA ALA A 97 15.96 0.24 -11.57
C ALA A 97 16.73 -1.10 -11.61
N ASN A 98 17.33 -1.49 -10.48
CA ASN A 98 18.08 -2.74 -10.38
C ASN A 98 17.19 -3.98 -10.23
N ASN A 99 16.03 -3.87 -9.56
CA ASN A 99 15.23 -5.03 -9.17
C ASN A 99 13.92 -5.21 -9.95
N ALA A 100 13.37 -4.13 -10.52
CA ALA A 100 12.13 -4.08 -11.30
C ALA A 100 12.17 -2.88 -12.27
N PRO A 101 13.09 -2.86 -13.25
CA PRO A 101 13.27 -1.74 -14.17
C PRO A 101 11.99 -1.36 -14.95
N GLU A 102 11.12 -2.33 -15.23
CA GLU A 102 9.81 -2.14 -15.85
C GLU A 102 8.82 -1.31 -14.99
N CYS A 103 9.13 -1.13 -13.71
CA CYS A 103 8.35 -0.31 -12.79
C CYS A 103 8.90 1.13 -12.67
N LEU A 104 9.92 1.51 -13.44
CA LEU A 104 10.41 2.89 -13.44
C LEU A 104 9.38 3.84 -14.05
N PRO A 105 9.23 5.07 -13.52
CA PRO A 105 8.27 6.04 -14.04
C PRO A 105 8.47 6.32 -15.53
N ASP A 106 7.37 6.39 -16.27
CA ASP A 106 7.42 6.71 -17.69
C ASP A 106 7.62 8.22 -17.89
N LEU A 107 8.83 8.59 -18.33
CA LEU A 107 9.19 9.97 -18.63
C LEU A 107 8.81 10.37 -20.07
N GLY A 108 8.40 9.41 -20.90
CA GLY A 108 8.14 9.56 -22.33
C GLY A 108 6.76 10.12 -22.69
N LEU A 109 6.00 10.64 -21.72
CA LEU A 109 4.68 11.20 -21.97
C LEU A 109 4.72 12.31 -23.03
N SER A 110 3.83 12.21 -24.02
CA SER A 110 3.65 13.23 -25.05
C SER A 110 3.16 14.54 -24.44
N ALA A 111 3.40 15.65 -25.17
CA ALA A 111 2.89 16.96 -24.80
C ALA A 111 1.36 16.93 -24.59
N ASN A 112 0.61 16.22 -25.43
CA ASN A 112 -0.85 16.12 -25.29
C ASN A 112 -1.27 15.36 -24.02
N GLU A 113 -0.56 14.28 -23.67
CA GLU A 113 -0.80 13.54 -22.43
C GLU A 113 -0.53 14.40 -21.20
N LYS A 114 0.62 15.09 -21.16
CA LYS A 114 0.94 16.04 -20.09
C LYS A 114 -0.13 17.13 -19.96
N ARG A 115 -0.59 17.70 -21.09
CA ARG A 115 -1.68 18.72 -21.09
C ARG A 115 -2.98 18.17 -20.51
N ARG A 116 -3.39 16.99 -20.95
CA ARG A 116 -4.61 16.32 -20.50
C ARG A 116 -4.54 16.06 -19.00
N THR A 117 -3.45 15.48 -18.51
CA THR A 117 -3.26 15.19 -17.09
C THR A 117 -3.26 16.44 -16.23
N LEU A 118 -2.61 17.53 -16.66
CA LEU A 118 -2.65 18.81 -15.94
C LEU A 118 -4.09 19.36 -15.87
N ARG A 119 -4.81 19.35 -16.99
CA ARG A 119 -6.21 19.83 -17.05
C ARG A 119 -7.14 19.00 -16.16
N GLU A 120 -7.05 17.68 -16.23
CA GLU A 120 -7.85 16.76 -15.41
C GLU A 120 -7.62 16.95 -13.92
N ARG A 121 -6.41 17.34 -13.53
CA ARG A 121 -6.02 17.61 -12.14
C ARG A 121 -6.24 19.05 -11.70
N GLY A 122 -6.76 19.91 -12.59
CA GLY A 122 -6.90 21.35 -12.31
C GLY A 122 -5.56 22.06 -12.06
N LEU A 123 -4.45 21.49 -12.52
CA LEU A 123 -3.12 22.06 -12.35
C LEU A 123 -2.80 22.99 -13.51
N ALA A 124 -2.44 24.24 -13.21
CA ALA A 124 -1.93 25.17 -14.20
C ALA A 124 -0.45 24.89 -14.48
N SER A 125 -0.04 25.03 -15.74
CA SER A 125 1.40 25.15 -16.04
C SER A 125 1.91 26.48 -15.48
N PRO A 126 3.08 26.52 -14.83
CA PRO A 126 3.69 27.78 -14.42
C PRO A 126 3.84 28.72 -15.62
N PRO A 127 3.62 30.04 -15.46
CA PRO A 127 3.83 31.01 -16.53
C PRO A 127 5.27 30.90 -17.08
N GLY A 128 5.40 30.74 -18.40
CA GLY A 128 6.70 30.62 -19.07
C GLY A 128 7.34 29.22 -19.04
N ALA A 129 6.74 28.23 -18.37
CA ALA A 129 7.21 26.85 -18.45
C ALA A 129 6.76 26.20 -19.76
N PHE A 130 7.67 25.47 -20.42
CA PHE A 130 7.25 24.62 -21.54
C PHE A 130 6.53 23.39 -20.98
N LEU A 131 5.60 22.87 -21.76
CA LEU A 131 4.86 21.66 -21.37
C LEU A 131 5.77 20.42 -21.24
N TYR A 132 6.93 20.44 -21.90
CA TYR A 132 7.98 19.45 -21.71
C TYR A 132 8.51 19.44 -20.27
N ASP A 133 8.60 20.60 -19.63
CA ASP A 133 9.09 20.79 -18.27
C ASP A 133 8.05 20.48 -17.19
N ALA A 134 6.81 20.15 -17.59
CA ALA A 134 5.78 19.78 -16.64
C ALA A 134 6.19 18.51 -15.89
N PRO A 135 6.14 18.51 -14.53
CA PRO A 135 6.57 17.40 -13.69
C PRO A 135 5.51 16.28 -13.64
N VAL A 136 5.12 15.79 -14.82
CA VAL A 136 4.15 14.72 -15.00
C VAL A 136 4.89 13.51 -15.55
N VAL A 137 4.74 12.38 -14.86
CA VAL A 137 5.30 11.08 -15.24
C VAL A 137 4.18 10.05 -15.28
N GLY A 138 4.31 9.07 -16.17
CA GLY A 138 3.37 7.95 -16.25
C GLY A 138 3.67 6.88 -15.20
N ILE A 139 2.63 6.18 -14.77
CA ILE A 139 2.75 4.98 -13.94
C ILE A 139 2.64 3.77 -14.89
N PRO A 140 3.71 2.99 -15.12
CA PRO A 140 3.64 1.81 -15.95
C PRO A 140 2.66 0.77 -15.39
N ALA A 141 2.02 0.01 -16.28
CA ALA A 141 1.07 -1.05 -15.88
C ALA A 141 1.68 -2.12 -14.95
N ALA A 142 3.00 -2.36 -15.02
CA ALA A 142 3.71 -3.30 -14.14
C ALA A 142 3.58 -2.92 -12.65
N VAL A 143 3.43 -1.63 -12.35
CA VAL A 143 3.28 -1.11 -10.98
C VAL A 143 2.00 -1.60 -10.33
N ASN A 144 0.93 -1.82 -11.09
CA ASN A 144 -0.38 -2.20 -10.58
C ASN A 144 -0.30 -3.48 -9.74
N ARG A 145 0.47 -4.48 -10.18
CA ARG A 145 0.64 -5.76 -9.45
C ARG A 145 1.37 -5.57 -8.13
N HIS A 146 2.38 -4.71 -8.12
CA HIS A 146 3.11 -4.41 -6.89
C HIS A 146 2.22 -3.65 -5.90
N LEU A 147 1.38 -2.73 -6.37
CA LEU A 147 0.40 -2.04 -5.53
C LEU A 147 -0.70 -2.98 -5.02
N GLU A 148 -1.15 -3.96 -5.80
CA GLU A 148 -2.09 -5.00 -5.34
C GLU A 148 -1.48 -5.88 -4.23
N VAL A 149 -0.23 -6.35 -4.40
CA VAL A 149 0.48 -7.13 -3.37
C VAL A 149 0.70 -6.29 -2.10
N PHE A 150 1.08 -5.03 -2.28
CA PHE A 150 1.20 -4.08 -1.17
C PHE A 150 -0.13 -3.91 -0.44
N LEU A 151 -1.23 -3.69 -1.15
CA LEU A 151 -2.55 -3.49 -0.57
C LEU A 151 -3.08 -4.75 0.13
N ARG A 152 -2.83 -5.93 -0.44
CA ARG A 152 -3.14 -7.22 0.20
C ARG A 152 -2.38 -7.39 1.52
N LYS A 153 -1.08 -7.03 1.54
CA LYS A 153 -0.27 -7.03 2.76
C LYS A 153 -0.86 -6.08 3.81
N MET A 154 -1.22 -4.87 3.39
CA MET A 154 -1.83 -3.87 4.28
C MET A 154 -3.18 -4.30 4.83
N LEU A 155 -4.04 -4.92 4.00
CA LEU A 155 -5.32 -5.46 4.43
C LEU A 155 -5.14 -6.56 5.47
N ALA A 156 -4.27 -7.55 5.21
CA ALA A 156 -3.98 -8.62 6.16
C ALA A 156 -3.37 -8.10 7.48
N ALA A 157 -2.46 -7.13 7.39
CA ALA A 157 -1.84 -6.46 8.52
C ALA A 157 -2.87 -5.79 9.44
N LEU A 158 -3.75 -4.98 8.86
CA LEU A 158 -4.72 -4.20 9.62
C LEU A 158 -5.91 -5.04 10.06
N PHE A 159 -6.31 -6.05 9.29
CA PHE A 159 -7.26 -7.05 9.76
C PHE A 159 -6.72 -7.76 11.01
N TYR A 160 -5.46 -8.19 11.00
CA TYR A 160 -4.86 -8.84 12.17
C TYR A 160 -4.83 -7.92 13.39
N ARG A 161 -4.39 -6.68 13.19
CA ARG A 161 -4.24 -5.72 14.29
C ARG A 161 -5.57 -5.25 14.87
N GLU A 162 -6.53 -4.94 14.01
CA GLU A 162 -7.80 -4.31 14.42
C GLU A 162 -8.92 -5.33 14.67
N ALA A 163 -8.92 -6.48 13.95
CA ALA A 163 -9.90 -7.56 14.14
C ALA A 163 -9.47 -8.60 15.16
N GLY A 164 -8.15 -8.75 15.37
CA GLY A 164 -7.59 -9.87 16.13
C GLY A 164 -7.66 -11.23 15.42
N GLY A 165 -7.93 -11.26 14.12
CA GLY A 165 -8.09 -12.48 13.32
C GLY A 165 -7.14 -12.58 12.14
N PHE A 166 -7.40 -13.52 11.24
CA PHE A 166 -6.62 -13.71 10.03
C PHE A 166 -7.49 -13.59 8.79
N VAL A 167 -6.95 -12.96 7.75
CA VAL A 167 -7.51 -13.08 6.41
C VAL A 167 -7.05 -14.42 5.83
N GLY A 168 -8.01 -15.24 5.39
CA GLY A 168 -7.80 -16.63 4.96
C GLY A 168 -8.71 -17.09 3.82
N PRO A 169 -8.68 -18.37 3.42
CA PRO A 169 -9.39 -18.90 2.25
C PRO A 169 -10.91 -18.68 2.21
N GLY A 170 -11.55 -18.51 3.37
CA GLY A 170 -12.98 -18.16 3.45
C GLY A 170 -13.28 -16.71 3.05
N HIS A 171 -12.25 -15.89 2.80
CA HIS A 171 -12.42 -14.49 2.43
C HIS A 171 -12.17 -14.27 0.93
N GLY A 172 -13.02 -13.47 0.31
CA GLY A 172 -12.69 -12.73 -0.92
C GLY A 172 -12.10 -11.37 -0.56
N LEU A 173 -11.39 -10.75 -1.51
CA LEU A 173 -10.79 -9.44 -1.33
C LEU A 173 -11.25 -8.45 -2.40
N ILE A 174 -11.48 -7.19 -2.02
CA ILE A 174 -11.51 -6.06 -2.95
C ILE A 174 -10.25 -5.25 -2.74
N LEU A 175 -9.53 -4.92 -3.81
CA LEU A 175 -8.26 -4.19 -3.76
C LEU A 175 -8.28 -3.07 -4.79
N GLN A 176 -8.38 -1.82 -4.34
CA GLN A 176 -8.43 -0.65 -5.20
C GLN A 176 -7.47 0.44 -4.74
N TRP A 177 -6.94 1.19 -5.69
CA TRP A 177 -6.13 2.36 -5.42
C TRP A 177 -6.34 3.41 -6.50
N ALA A 178 -6.12 4.67 -6.13
CA ALA A 178 -6.17 5.80 -7.05
C ALA A 178 -5.18 6.87 -6.61
N GLN A 179 -4.68 7.65 -7.56
CA GLN A 179 -3.83 8.79 -7.25
C GLN A 179 -4.67 9.92 -6.62
N ALA A 180 -4.18 10.51 -5.54
CA ALA A 180 -4.89 11.59 -4.87
C ALA A 180 -5.10 12.78 -5.81
N GLY A 181 -6.26 13.44 -5.67
CA GLY A 181 -6.69 14.53 -6.56
C GLY A 181 -7.33 14.07 -7.88
N THR A 182 -7.59 12.78 -8.06
CA THR A 182 -8.40 12.27 -9.19
C THR A 182 -9.85 11.99 -8.75
N SER A 183 -10.78 11.91 -9.70
CA SER A 183 -12.18 11.52 -9.42
C SER A 183 -12.23 10.12 -8.82
N ALA A 184 -11.46 9.17 -9.36
CA ALA A 184 -11.38 7.82 -8.81
C ALA A 184 -10.95 7.81 -7.32
N ALA A 185 -10.03 8.69 -6.92
CA ALA A 185 -9.66 8.80 -5.50
C ALA A 185 -10.78 9.38 -4.62
N ALA A 186 -11.59 10.30 -5.16
CA ALA A 186 -12.78 10.81 -4.48
C ALA A 186 -13.85 9.70 -4.35
N ASP A 187 -14.05 8.90 -5.39
CA ASP A 187 -14.98 7.77 -5.38
C ASP A 187 -14.56 6.73 -4.33
N LEU A 188 -13.26 6.40 -4.23
CA LEU A 188 -12.75 5.50 -3.19
C LEU A 188 -12.96 6.06 -1.77
N GLU A 189 -12.80 7.37 -1.59
CA GLU A 189 -13.03 8.02 -0.29
C GLU A 189 -14.51 8.03 0.09
N GLN A 190 -15.41 8.27 -0.88
CA GLN A 190 -16.85 8.20 -0.67
C GLN A 190 -17.30 6.77 -0.35
N ASN A 191 -16.85 5.78 -1.12
CA ASN A 191 -17.13 4.36 -0.86
C ASN A 191 -16.68 3.95 0.55
N ALA A 192 -15.50 4.40 0.99
CA ALA A 192 -15.03 4.16 2.35
C ALA A 192 -15.90 4.81 3.42
N ALA A 193 -16.36 6.05 3.19
CA ALA A 193 -17.22 6.77 4.12
C ALA A 193 -18.60 6.12 4.24
N ASP A 194 -19.16 5.62 3.13
CA ASP A 194 -20.47 4.97 3.09
C ASP A 194 -20.45 3.60 3.76
N TRP A 195 -19.33 2.87 3.67
CA TRP A 195 -19.23 1.50 4.17
C TRP A 195 -18.66 1.41 5.60
N PHE A 196 -17.78 2.33 6.01
CA PHE A 196 -16.94 2.14 7.21
C PHE A 196 -16.98 3.31 8.18
N GLY A 197 -17.74 3.16 9.27
CA GLY A 197 -17.98 4.21 10.26
C GLY A 197 -16.86 4.49 11.28
N VAL A 198 -15.79 3.67 11.36
CA VAL A 198 -14.73 3.85 12.38
C VAL A 198 -13.46 4.47 11.78
N PHE A 199 -13.32 5.80 11.93
CA PHE A 199 -12.08 6.47 11.57
C PHE A 199 -11.01 6.31 12.67
N ARG A 200 -9.79 5.94 12.28
CA ARG A 200 -8.62 5.88 13.17
C ARG A 200 -7.40 6.50 12.50
N LEU A 201 -7.05 7.71 12.89
CA LEU A 201 -5.82 8.34 12.42
C LEU A 201 -4.60 7.58 12.99
N GLY A 202 -3.75 7.05 12.10
CA GLY A 202 -2.45 6.52 12.51
C GLY A 202 -1.61 7.65 13.10
N GLY A 203 -1.13 7.47 14.33
CA GLY A 203 -0.33 8.47 15.02
C GLY A 203 0.89 7.85 15.69
N ARG A 204 1.85 8.70 16.09
CA ARG A 204 2.99 8.31 16.89
C ARG A 204 3.15 9.30 18.04
N PRO A 205 3.15 8.87 19.32
CA PRO A 205 3.16 9.81 20.45
C PRO A 205 4.40 10.71 20.51
N ASN A 206 5.54 10.21 20.01
CA ASN A 206 6.85 10.82 20.24
C ASN A 206 7.46 11.47 19.00
N VAL A 207 6.81 11.38 17.84
CA VAL A 207 7.30 11.97 16.59
C VAL A 207 6.11 12.43 15.76
N ASP A 208 6.12 13.69 15.33
CA ASP A 208 5.20 14.16 14.31
C ASP A 208 5.53 13.49 12.97
N ILE A 209 4.71 12.52 12.58
CA ILE A 209 4.80 11.87 11.27
C ILE A 209 4.02 12.66 10.20
N GLY A 210 3.39 13.78 10.59
CA GLY A 210 2.57 14.62 9.75
C GLY A 210 1.43 13.86 9.11
N ASP A 211 1.26 14.09 7.82
CA ASP A 211 0.27 13.48 6.94
C ASP A 211 0.81 12.27 6.15
N GLN A 212 2.01 11.76 6.47
CA GLN A 212 2.66 10.69 5.70
C GLN A 212 1.82 9.41 5.59
N PHE A 213 0.98 9.11 6.59
CA PHE A 213 0.09 7.96 6.54
C PHE A 213 -1.14 8.14 7.45
N ALA A 214 -2.31 7.84 6.91
CA ALA A 214 -3.58 7.76 7.61
C ALA A 214 -4.35 6.52 7.17
N PHE A 215 -5.21 5.99 8.03
CA PHE A 215 -6.11 4.90 7.66
C PHE A 215 -7.50 5.07 8.29
N ARG A 216 -8.50 4.37 7.75
CA ARG A 216 -9.81 4.16 8.37
C ARG A 216 -10.12 2.67 8.25
N TYR A 217 -10.86 2.11 9.19
CA TYR A 217 -11.34 0.74 9.02
C TYR A 217 -12.77 0.60 9.55
N GLY A 218 -13.44 -0.47 9.18
CA GLY A 218 -14.79 -0.72 9.69
C GLY A 218 -15.15 -2.18 9.57
N TYR A 219 -16.14 -2.60 10.36
CA TYR A 219 -16.77 -3.90 10.21
C TYR A 219 -18.23 -3.71 9.83
N HIS A 220 -18.67 -4.41 8.81
CA HIS A 220 -20.07 -4.50 8.45
C HIS A 220 -20.66 -5.81 9.02
N PRO A 221 -21.33 -5.79 10.19
CA PRO A 221 -21.73 -7.01 10.88
C PRO A 221 -22.75 -7.85 10.09
N GLY A 222 -23.58 -7.22 9.25
CA GLY A 222 -24.59 -7.92 8.45
C GLY A 222 -24.02 -8.75 7.30
N HIS A 223 -22.79 -8.45 6.84
CA HIS A 223 -22.14 -9.13 5.72
C HIS A 223 -20.78 -9.73 6.08
N GLY A 224 -20.30 -9.52 7.31
CA GLY A 224 -18.99 -10.00 7.76
C GLY A 224 -17.80 -9.28 7.09
N PHE A 225 -17.99 -8.09 6.54
CA PHE A 225 -16.93 -7.38 5.83
C PHE A 225 -16.05 -6.56 6.78
N PHE A 226 -14.73 -6.67 6.60
CA PHE A 226 -13.74 -5.73 7.11
C PHE A 226 -13.32 -4.79 6.00
N GLY A 227 -13.50 -3.50 6.22
CA GLY A 227 -13.07 -2.43 5.35
C GLY A 227 -11.80 -1.76 5.80
N LEU A 228 -11.02 -1.30 4.82
CA LEU A 228 -9.81 -0.54 5.02
C LEU A 228 -9.74 0.58 3.98
N TRP A 229 -9.57 1.81 4.44
CA TRP A 229 -9.13 2.93 3.62
C TRP A 229 -7.77 3.40 4.12
N MET A 230 -6.88 3.79 3.21
CA MET A 230 -5.59 4.37 3.56
C MET A 230 -5.23 5.55 2.67
N ALA A 231 -4.53 6.51 3.24
CA ALA A 231 -3.90 7.60 2.52
C ALA A 231 -2.43 7.69 2.89
N PHE A 232 -1.59 7.92 1.89
CA PHE A 232 -0.18 8.27 2.08
C PHE A 232 0.02 9.68 1.57
N ALA A 233 0.10 10.64 2.50
CA ALA A 233 0.18 12.07 2.22
C ALA A 233 -0.81 12.49 1.11
N SER A 234 -0.32 13.28 0.16
CA SER A 234 -1.04 13.72 -1.02
C SER A 234 -0.78 12.83 -2.25
N SER A 235 -0.31 11.59 -2.04
CA SER A 235 0.14 10.70 -3.12
C SER A 235 -0.98 9.79 -3.62
N PHE A 236 -1.40 8.83 -2.80
CA PHE A 236 -2.36 7.80 -3.18
C PHE A 236 -3.45 7.63 -2.13
N ARG A 237 -4.61 7.16 -2.60
CA ARG A 237 -5.72 6.65 -1.81
C ARG A 237 -5.86 5.17 -2.11
N PHE A 238 -6.05 4.38 -1.07
CA PHE A 238 -6.25 2.93 -1.16
C PHE A 238 -7.56 2.57 -0.48
N PHE A 239 -8.25 1.61 -1.05
CA PHE A 239 -9.47 1.03 -0.53
C PHE A 239 -9.36 -0.49 -0.64
N ALA A 240 -9.60 -1.20 0.46
CA ALA A 240 -9.53 -2.64 0.50
C ALA A 240 -10.63 -3.22 1.38
N VAL A 241 -11.14 -4.39 1.00
CA VAL A 241 -12.16 -5.12 1.77
C VAL A 241 -11.73 -6.57 1.89
N ALA A 242 -11.90 -7.16 3.06
CA ALA A 242 -11.90 -8.60 3.28
C ALA A 242 -13.28 -9.02 3.78
N GLY A 243 -13.91 -10.00 3.14
CA GLY A 243 -15.27 -10.43 3.48
C GLY A 243 -15.53 -11.88 3.09
N PRO A 244 -16.61 -12.52 3.55
CA PRO A 244 -16.96 -13.87 3.12
C PRO A 244 -16.94 -13.97 1.60
N ARG A 245 -16.25 -14.99 1.08
CA ARG A 245 -16.01 -15.15 -0.35
C ARG A 245 -17.32 -15.20 -1.14
N ASP A 246 -18.30 -15.93 -0.65
CA ASP A 246 -19.58 -16.13 -1.33
C ASP A 246 -20.40 -14.84 -1.39
N GLU A 247 -20.33 -14.00 -0.35
CA GLU A 247 -20.98 -12.67 -0.31
C GLU A 247 -20.31 -11.71 -1.30
N LEU A 248 -18.98 -11.64 -1.32
CA LEU A 248 -18.26 -10.77 -2.25
C LEU A 248 -18.43 -11.19 -3.71
N ALA A 249 -18.63 -12.47 -3.98
CA ALA A 249 -18.93 -12.98 -5.32
C ALA A 249 -20.28 -12.50 -5.88
N THR A 250 -21.16 -11.94 -5.03
CA THR A 250 -22.45 -11.38 -5.47
C THR A 250 -22.36 -9.92 -5.94
N ILE A 251 -21.20 -9.26 -5.79
CA ILE A 251 -21.02 -7.88 -6.23
C ILE A 251 -20.97 -7.84 -7.76
N ASP A 252 -21.80 -6.98 -8.35
CA ASP A 252 -22.03 -6.87 -9.81
C ASP A 252 -20.78 -6.53 -10.64
N ASP A 253 -19.68 -6.12 -10.01
CA ASP A 253 -18.38 -5.91 -10.66
C ASP A 253 -17.30 -6.90 -10.14
N PRO A 254 -17.18 -8.08 -10.76
CA PRO A 254 -16.22 -9.10 -10.34
C PRO A 254 -14.77 -8.74 -10.65
N SER A 255 -14.50 -7.67 -11.43
CA SER A 255 -13.13 -7.31 -11.84
C SER A 255 -12.24 -6.90 -10.67
N PHE A 256 -12.86 -6.53 -9.54
CA PHE A 256 -12.18 -6.14 -8.31
C PHE A 256 -12.13 -7.23 -7.25
N VAL A 257 -12.79 -8.38 -7.47
CA VAL A 257 -12.85 -9.46 -6.49
C VAL A 257 -11.69 -10.42 -6.73
N HIS A 258 -10.80 -10.48 -5.77
CA HIS A 258 -9.65 -11.37 -5.78
C HIS A 258 -9.85 -12.51 -4.80
N ASP A 259 -9.42 -13.70 -5.21
CA ASP A 259 -9.26 -14.80 -4.26
C ASP A 259 -8.19 -14.48 -3.22
N TRP A 260 -8.41 -14.99 -2.02
CA TRP A 260 -7.36 -15.01 -1.02
C TRP A 260 -6.21 -15.91 -1.46
N MET A 261 -4.99 -15.43 -1.23
CA MET A 261 -3.78 -16.22 -1.33
C MET A 261 -2.78 -15.73 -0.27
N PRO A 262 -1.96 -16.61 0.31
CA PRO A 262 -0.95 -16.21 1.26
C PRO A 262 0.14 -15.39 0.54
N LEU A 263 0.75 -14.42 1.24
CA LEU A 263 1.72 -13.52 0.59
C LEU A 263 2.93 -14.23 -0.03
N HIS A 264 3.35 -15.37 0.54
CA HIS A 264 4.44 -16.16 -0.02
C HIS A 264 4.09 -16.85 -1.36
N ALA A 265 2.80 -16.92 -1.73
CA ALA A 265 2.33 -17.44 -3.02
C ALA A 265 2.12 -16.34 -4.08
N CYS A 266 2.20 -15.05 -3.70
CA CYS A 266 1.97 -13.94 -4.62
C CYS A 266 3.05 -13.78 -5.71
N ARG A 267 4.13 -14.57 -5.69
CA ARG A 267 5.16 -14.54 -6.73
C ARG A 267 4.59 -14.80 -8.13
N GLY A 268 3.66 -15.76 -8.24
CA GLY A 268 2.99 -16.07 -9.50
C GLY A 268 2.14 -14.91 -10.02
N VAL A 269 1.55 -14.10 -9.13
CA VAL A 269 0.75 -12.94 -9.54
C VAL A 269 1.59 -11.88 -10.26
N ILE A 270 2.84 -11.69 -9.81
CA ILE A 270 3.77 -10.73 -10.42
C ILE A 270 4.22 -11.24 -11.80
N GLU A 271 4.54 -12.53 -11.92
CA GLU A 271 5.16 -13.13 -13.10
C GLU A 271 4.15 -13.48 -14.24
N ASP A 272 2.93 -13.92 -13.93
CA ASP A 272 2.03 -14.63 -14.88
C ASP A 272 1.23 -13.72 -15.84
N ARG A 273 0.98 -12.46 -15.49
CA ARG A 273 0.20 -11.54 -16.35
C ARG A 273 1.05 -10.77 -17.38
N THR A 274 2.33 -11.09 -17.58
CA THR A 274 3.20 -10.40 -18.56
C THR A 274 2.85 -10.68 -20.03
N ARG A 275 1.83 -11.52 -20.30
CA ARG A 275 1.21 -11.57 -21.62
C ARG A 275 0.30 -10.34 -21.81
N PRO A 276 0.51 -9.52 -22.85
CA PRO A 276 -0.45 -8.48 -23.17
C PRO A 276 -1.81 -9.13 -23.37
N GLU A 277 -2.83 -8.61 -22.70
CA GLU A 277 -4.22 -8.83 -23.10
C GLU A 277 -4.30 -8.39 -24.57
N ARG A 278 -4.63 -9.35 -25.44
CA ARG A 278 -4.87 -9.10 -26.87
C ARG A 278 -6.22 -8.45 -27.06
#